data_AF-A0A7V6D056-F1
#
_entry.id   AF-A0A7V6D056-F1
#
_cell.length_a   1.000
_cell.length_b   1.000
_cell.length_c   1.000
_cell.angle_alpha   90.00
_cell.angle_beta   90.00
_cell.angle_gamma   90.00
#
_symmetry.space_group_name_H-M   'P 1'
#
loop_
_entity.id
_entity.type
_entity.pdbx_description
1 polymer ?
#
loop_
_entity_poly.entity_id
_entity_poly.type
_entity_poly.pdbx_seq_one_letter_code
_entity_poly.pdbx_strand_id
1 'polypeptide(L)'
;MSEITEQVGVPVSEVADPQFVTRLSDGTKVKRRLIRQRACNEKDDKGKLCCGHLKRWYFFGPEVAQKFGADAEIYRCERCKTLYLPNPEEPPRSGTLRW
;
A
#
# COMPACT_ATOMS: atom_id res chain seq x y z
N MET A 1 16.97 -33.14 -12.05
CA MET A 1 16.48 -31.85 -12.58
C MET A 1 16.10 -31.05 -11.35
N SER A 2 17.01 -30.17 -10.92
CA SER A 2 16.99 -29.53 -9.61
C SER A 2 16.09 -28.30 -9.66
N GLU A 3 14.95 -28.35 -8.96
CA GLU A 3 14.12 -27.18 -8.69
C GLU A 3 14.65 -26.50 -7.42
N ILE A 4 15.51 -25.52 -7.64
CA ILE A 4 15.94 -24.53 -6.65
C ILE A 4 14.75 -23.62 -6.39
N THR A 5 13.93 -23.95 -5.38
CA THR A 5 12.97 -23.00 -4.81
C THR A 5 13.76 -21.91 -4.11
N GLU A 6 13.96 -20.81 -4.81
CA GLU A 6 14.48 -19.56 -4.29
C GLU A 6 13.43 -19.00 -3.31
N GLN A 7 13.63 -19.28 -2.03
CA GLN A 7 12.84 -18.68 -0.96
C GLN A 7 13.18 -17.19 -0.91
N VAL A 8 12.38 -16.38 -1.60
CA VAL A 8 12.42 -14.91 -1.53
C VAL A 8 12.14 -14.54 -0.08
N GLY A 9 13.21 -14.24 0.67
CA GLY A 9 13.15 -13.84 2.06
C GLY A 9 12.18 -12.66 2.20
N VAL A 10 11.09 -12.88 2.93
CA VAL A 10 10.17 -11.80 3.31
C VAL A 10 10.97 -10.89 4.24
N PRO A 11 11.24 -9.62 3.87
CA PRO A 11 11.97 -8.73 4.76
C PRO A 11 11.17 -8.59 6.06
N VAL A 12 11.85 -8.82 7.18
CA VAL A 12 11.30 -8.82 8.56
C VAL A 12 10.46 -7.57 8.89
N SER A 13 10.65 -6.47 8.14
CA SER A 13 9.85 -5.26 8.25
C SER A 13 8.38 -5.39 7.78
N GLU A 14 8.03 -6.41 7.00
CA GLU A 14 6.66 -6.68 6.54
C GLU A 14 5.83 -7.43 7.60
N VAL A 15 6.48 -8.19 8.49
CA VAL A 15 5.80 -9.07 9.46
C VAL A 15 5.38 -8.34 10.74
N ALA A 16 6.02 -7.22 11.05
CA ALA A 16 5.77 -6.45 12.29
C ALA A 16 4.78 -5.30 12.12
N ASP A 17 4.37 -4.99 10.90
CA ASP A 17 3.53 -3.82 10.63
C ASP A 17 2.05 -4.23 10.57
N PRO A 18 1.22 -3.85 11.56
CA PRO A 18 -0.19 -4.28 11.63
C PRO A 18 -1.04 -3.74 10.47
N GLN A 19 -0.51 -2.78 9.71
CA GLN A 19 -1.20 -2.21 8.58
C GLN A 19 -0.79 -2.88 7.27
N PHE A 20 0.25 -3.69 7.25
CA PHE A 20 0.67 -4.41 6.05
C PHE A 20 -0.43 -5.39 5.61
N VAL A 21 -0.78 -5.31 4.32
CA VAL A 21 -1.83 -6.14 3.71
C VAL A 21 -1.19 -7.18 2.83
N THR A 22 -0.39 -6.73 1.86
CA THR A 22 0.25 -7.60 0.87
C THR A 22 1.33 -6.85 0.11
N ARG A 23 2.10 -7.60 -0.69
CA ARG A 23 3.06 -7.07 -1.65
C ARG A 23 2.64 -7.49 -3.05
N LEU A 24 2.66 -6.55 -3.99
CA LEU A 24 2.36 -6.78 -5.41
C LEU A 24 3.54 -7.45 -6.11
N SER A 25 3.32 -8.01 -7.31
CA SER A 25 4.39 -8.67 -8.09
C SER A 25 5.54 -7.75 -8.44
N ASP A 26 5.29 -6.45 -8.64
CA ASP A 26 6.31 -5.43 -8.89
C ASP A 26 7.10 -5.03 -7.63
N GLY A 27 6.90 -5.73 -6.51
CA GLY A 27 7.52 -5.43 -5.23
C GLY A 27 6.91 -4.24 -4.49
N THR A 28 5.83 -3.65 -5.02
CA THR A 28 5.12 -2.53 -4.38
C THR A 28 4.37 -3.03 -3.14
N LYS A 29 4.61 -2.41 -1.99
CA LYS A 29 3.91 -2.74 -0.74
C LYS A 29 2.52 -2.12 -0.70
N VAL A 30 1.57 -2.86 -0.14
CA VAL A 30 0.21 -2.41 0.12
C VAL A 30 -0.05 -2.43 1.62
N LYS A 31 -0.45 -1.28 2.16
CA LYS A 31 -0.79 -1.10 3.58
C LYS A 31 -2.21 -0.58 3.73
N ARG A 32 -2.77 -0.60 4.94
CA ARG A 32 -3.98 0.16 5.30
C ARG A 32 -3.58 1.53 5.81
N ARG A 33 -4.31 2.58 5.50
CA ARG A 33 -4.08 3.91 6.09
C ARG A 33 -4.39 3.89 7.60
N LEU A 34 -3.59 4.61 8.39
CA LEU A 34 -4.03 5.05 9.72
C LEU A 34 -5.13 6.09 9.57
N ILE A 35 -5.99 6.18 10.57
CA ILE A 35 -6.97 7.25 10.69
C ILE A 35 -6.25 8.60 10.56
N ARG A 36 -6.77 9.50 9.71
CA ARG A 36 -6.20 10.83 9.43
C ARG A 36 -4.80 10.87 8.82
N GLN A 37 -4.24 9.75 8.35
CA GLN A 37 -2.94 9.73 7.72
C GLN A 37 -2.93 10.50 6.39
N ARG A 38 -2.09 11.54 6.28
CA ARG A 38 -1.87 12.30 5.03
C ARG A 38 -0.50 12.07 4.41
N ALA A 39 0.44 11.55 5.19
CA ALA A 39 1.82 11.29 4.78
C ALA A 39 2.21 9.82 4.99
N CYS A 40 3.14 9.35 4.17
CA CYS A 40 3.60 7.97 4.16
C CYS A 40 4.40 7.67 5.43
N ASN A 41 4.07 6.57 6.10
CA ASN A 41 4.73 6.10 7.31
C ASN A 41 5.73 4.96 7.05
N GLU A 42 6.06 4.68 5.78
CA GLU A 42 7.12 3.72 5.46
C GLU A 42 8.46 4.19 6.05
N LYS A 43 9.16 3.26 6.69
CA LYS A 43 10.52 3.45 7.18
C LYS A 43 11.51 2.97 6.12
N ASP A 44 12.52 3.78 5.87
CA ASP A 44 13.69 3.45 5.07
C ASP A 44 14.62 2.47 5.84
N ASP A 45 15.64 1.92 5.17
CA ASP A 45 16.66 1.06 5.81
C ASP A 45 17.38 1.75 6.97
N LYS A 46 17.42 3.08 6.95
CA LYS A 46 17.98 3.92 8.02
C LYS A 46 16.96 4.25 9.13
N GLY A 47 15.78 3.64 9.11
CA GLY A 47 14.69 3.87 10.06
C GLY A 47 13.97 5.21 9.91
N LYS A 48 14.29 6.01 8.88
CA LYS A 48 13.67 7.32 8.65
C LYS A 48 12.32 7.17 7.95
N LEU A 49 11.33 7.96 8.37
CA LEU A 49 10.02 7.99 7.73
C LEU A 49 10.09 8.64 6.34
N CYS A 50 9.41 8.04 5.37
CA CYS A 50 9.34 8.54 4.00
C CYS A 50 8.72 9.95 3.93
N CYS A 51 7.64 10.17 4.69
CA CYS A 51 6.88 11.43 4.77
C CYS A 51 6.37 11.94 3.41
N GLY A 52 6.30 11.08 2.38
CA GLY A 52 5.74 11.43 1.08
C GLY A 52 4.22 11.64 1.16
N HIS A 53 3.69 12.54 0.33
CA HIS A 53 2.25 12.82 0.30
C HIS A 53 1.47 11.63 -0.26
N LEU A 54 0.37 11.27 0.39
CA LEU A 54 -0.56 10.27 -0.14
C LEU A 54 -1.55 10.95 -1.09
N LYS A 55 -1.49 10.60 -2.37
CA LYS A 55 -2.43 11.06 -3.39
C LYS A 55 -3.36 9.91 -3.77
N ARG A 56 -4.64 10.21 -3.98
CA ARG A 56 -5.57 9.20 -4.50
C ARG A 56 -5.16 8.80 -5.91
N TRP A 57 -5.19 7.49 -6.19
CA TRP A 57 -4.71 6.91 -7.43
C TRP A 57 -5.83 6.10 -8.08
N TYR A 58 -6.21 6.48 -9.30
CA TYR A 58 -7.33 5.91 -10.04
C TYR A 58 -6.89 4.92 -11.13
N PHE A 59 -5.68 5.09 -11.66
CA PHE A 59 -5.18 4.33 -12.81
C PHE A 59 -4.24 3.22 -12.35
N PHE A 60 -4.78 2.23 -11.64
CA PHE A 60 -4.02 1.07 -11.19
C PHE A 60 -4.13 -0.11 -12.16
N GLY A 61 -3.10 -0.94 -12.18
CA GLY A 61 -3.00 -2.09 -13.08
C GLY A 61 -4.00 -3.21 -12.77
N PRO A 62 -4.10 -4.22 -13.66
CA PRO A 62 -5.07 -5.31 -13.54
C PRO A 62 -4.88 -6.14 -12.27
N GLU A 63 -3.65 -6.29 -11.77
CA GLU A 63 -3.37 -7.02 -10.52
C GLU A 63 -4.06 -6.36 -9.32
N VAL A 64 -3.99 -5.04 -9.23
CA VAL A 64 -4.58 -4.26 -8.15
C VAL A 64 -6.10 -4.30 -8.24
N ALA A 65 -6.65 -4.19 -9.45
CA ALA A 65 -8.08 -4.29 -9.70
C ALA A 65 -8.65 -5.67 -9.34
N GLN A 66 -7.92 -6.75 -9.62
CA GLN A 66 -8.32 -8.11 -9.26
C GLN A 66 -8.27 -8.36 -7.75
N LYS A 67 -7.28 -7.80 -7.05
CA LYS A 67 -7.11 -7.99 -5.60
C LYS A 67 -8.06 -7.14 -4.76
N PHE A 68 -8.34 -5.91 -5.17
CA PHE A 68 -9.05 -4.94 -4.33
C PHE A 68 -10.36 -4.42 -4.94
N GLY A 69 -10.61 -4.70 -6.23
CA GLY A 69 -11.76 -4.22 -6.98
C GLY A 69 -11.39 -3.12 -7.99
N ALA A 70 -12.14 -3.04 -9.09
CA ALA A 70 -11.91 -2.06 -10.17
C ALA A 70 -12.17 -0.61 -9.71
N ASP A 71 -13.10 -0.40 -8.77
CA ASP A 71 -13.46 0.91 -8.23
C ASP A 71 -12.87 1.17 -6.84
N ALA A 72 -11.86 0.38 -6.44
CA ALA A 72 -11.24 0.51 -5.13
C ALA A 72 -10.64 1.90 -4.93
N GLU A 73 -10.93 2.52 -3.79
CA GLU A 73 -10.19 3.72 -3.38
C GLU A 73 -8.78 3.30 -2.96
N ILE A 74 -7.76 3.83 -3.65
CA ILE A 74 -6.36 3.54 -3.36
C ILE A 74 -5.58 4.84 -3.29
N TYR A 75 -4.69 4.94 -2.32
CA TYR A 75 -3.78 6.06 -2.16
C TYR A 75 -2.35 5.61 -2.47
N ARG A 76 -1.61 6.39 -3.24
CA ARG A 76 -0.22 6.12 -3.59
C ARG A 76 0.68 7.20 -3.00
N CYS A 77 1.77 6.76 -2.37
CA CYS A 77 2.83 7.67 -1.95
C CYS A 77 3.57 8.23 -3.17
N GLU A 78 3.77 9.54 -3.23
CA GLU A 78 4.51 10.18 -4.33
C GLU A 78 6.01 9.84 -4.36
N ARG A 79 6.60 9.50 -3.20
CA ARG A 79 8.04 9.25 -3.06
C ARG A 79 8.40 7.77 -3.21
N CYS A 80 7.87 6.91 -2.34
CA CYS A 80 8.20 5.47 -2.33
C CYS A 80 7.20 4.59 -3.08
N LYS A 81 6.12 5.16 -3.63
CA LYS A 81 5.09 4.46 -4.44
C LYS A 81 4.29 3.39 -3.69
N THR A 82 4.53 3.18 -2.40
CA THR A 82 3.70 2.33 -1.52
C THR A 82 2.23 2.72 -1.64
N LEU A 83 1.39 1.69 -1.76
CA LEU A 83 -0.05 1.83 -1.85
C LEU A 83 -0.68 1.70 -0.48
N TYR A 84 -1.74 2.47 -0.27
CA TYR A 84 -2.54 2.45 0.93
C TYR A 84 -4.02 2.30 0.58
N LEU A 85 -4.64 1.29 1.19
CA LEU A 85 -6.09 1.12 1.19
C LEU A 85 -6.72 2.05 2.22
N PRO A 86 -7.98 2.49 2.02
CA PRO A 86 -8.74 3.25 2.99
C PRO A 86 -8.87 2.46 4.29
N ASN A 87 -8.94 3.18 5.40
CA ASN A 87 -9.30 2.58 6.67
C ASN A 87 -10.83 2.42 6.71
N PRO A 88 -11.38 1.23 7.03
CA PRO A 88 -12.83 1.04 7.13
C PRO A 88 -13.50 1.93 8.20
N GLU A 89 -12.74 2.39 9.20
CA GLU A 89 -13.23 3.27 10.27
C GLU A 89 -13.28 4.75 9.86
N GLU A 90 -12.73 5.13 8.70
CA GLU A 90 -12.73 6.50 8.21
C GLU A 90 -13.65 6.64 6.98
N PRO A 91 -14.63 7.56 6.99
CA PRO A 91 -15.45 7.80 5.81
C PRO A 91 -14.58 8.32 4.65
N PRO A 92 -14.96 8.02 3.38
CA PRO A 92 -14.25 8.51 2.22
C PRO A 92 -14.04 10.02 2.27
N ARG A 93 -12.79 10.45 2.13
CA ARG A 93 -12.38 11.86 2.27
C ARG A 93 -12.75 12.71 1.07
N SER A 94 -12.85 12.10 -0.10
CA SER A 94 -13.31 12.78 -1.30
C SER A 94 -14.83 12.82 -1.29
N GLY A 95 -15.41 14.02 -1.21
CA GLY A 95 -16.85 14.24 -1.36
C GLY A 95 -17.43 13.83 -2.71
N THR A 96 -16.60 13.35 -3.65
CA THR A 96 -16.98 12.94 -5.00
C THR A 96 -17.58 11.52 -5.07
N LEU A 97 -17.51 10.73 -3.99
CA LEU A 97 -18.19 9.42 -3.87
C LEU A 97 -19.12 9.41 -2.64
N ARG A 98 -19.93 10.46 -2.50
CA ARG A 98 -21.20 10.41 -1.77
C ARG A 98 -22.30 10.06 -2.78
N TRP A 99 -22.56 8.78 -2.97
CA TRP A 99 -23.83 8.28 -3.52
C TRP A 99 -23.94 6.80 -3.20
#